data_AF-A0A957TJV8-F1
#
_entry.id   AF-A0A957TJV8-F1
#
_cell.length_a   1.000
_cell.length_b   1.000
_cell.length_c   1.000
_cell.angle_alpha   90.00
_cell.angle_beta   90.00
_cell.angle_gamma   90.00
#
_symmetry.space_group_name_H-M   'P 1'
#
loop_
_entity.id
_entity.type
_entity.pdbx_description
1 polymer ?
#
loop_
_entity_poly.entity_id
_entity_poly.type
_entity_poly.pdbx_seq_one_letter_code
_entity_poly.pdbx_strand_id
1 'polypeptide(L)'
;MHPRHQHHSAYPQAIPKKSRVSAMGLPTLPRTSALKIMATLVAIVLTLSFTLSLHAQDTAAGGTGPENALVPNTERTVLDPGETRWYTFLYDEGADGDNEPSDALAELEMDRPGSIDFEVWTEDDVRMWRNGEDFNPTGAGTAAFDPDSDDNRDRSRLTWVGSGAATTTWYIVVSNESDRAAAFSLSVTGPDVYFPEAGQAAVTPTSTPQTSGAAETATASATMTTTAAAQDSTTASQDMTTMAGMGPASALSPTGARRTLAPGESRWYTFRYAEGADADNPSEAVVELAISRPNSIDFEVWTEENVQQWANGEDFTPTGAGTPAFAIEDGDSDNRDRRLLRWVGSGAATTTWYVIVENTSDSAASYRLTVSGPDVFFPAQNAANSSSTAPTTSTATSTATSTTTMTTTTAITDTTMGTDTTMGSASMNSAIAGGTGPNDALAPMGQQQVLAANEMRWYTFDYTGGADDEDPEEVIAELRMAQPGSVDFEVWTEDDVRSWQNNEDFSPTGVGTPAFTVEDDENADNRDRTLLRWVGSGQATTTYYIVVENQQDTPAPYRLTVTGPDVGF
;
A
#
# COMPACT_ATOMS: atom_id res chain seq x y z
N MET A 1 11.71 -44.89 -54.68
CA MET A 1 10.41 -45.48 -55.07
C MET A 1 9.32 -44.66 -54.38
N HIS A 2 8.23 -44.40 -55.11
CA HIS A 2 7.10 -43.45 -54.90
C HIS A 2 6.32 -43.57 -53.57
N PRO A 3 5.34 -42.67 -53.25
CA PRO A 3 5.04 -41.29 -53.75
C PRO A 3 4.69 -40.27 -52.62
N ARG A 4 5.06 -38.99 -52.69
CA ARG A 4 4.29 -37.80 -53.18
C ARG A 4 2.75 -37.87 -53.10
N HIS A 5 2.17 -37.12 -52.16
CA HIS A 5 0.84 -36.51 -52.30
C HIS A 5 0.99 -34.99 -52.45
N GLN A 6 0.71 -34.49 -53.65
CA GLN A 6 0.34 -33.11 -53.93
C GLN A 6 -1.17 -33.10 -54.13
N HIS A 7 -1.88 -32.17 -53.50
CA HIS A 7 -3.22 -31.76 -53.92
C HIS A 7 -3.19 -30.29 -54.32
N HIS A 8 -3.56 -30.05 -55.56
CA HIS A 8 -3.73 -28.77 -56.24
C HIS A 8 -5.18 -28.26 -56.11
N SER A 9 -5.32 -26.97 -56.42
CA SER A 9 -6.53 -26.24 -56.90
C SER A 9 -7.18 -25.36 -55.84
N ALA A 10 -6.96 -24.03 -55.78
CA ALA A 10 -7.29 -22.96 -56.74
C ALA A 10 -8.80 -22.81 -56.99
N TYR A 11 -9.42 -21.72 -56.50
CA TYR A 11 -9.94 -20.60 -57.31
C TYR A 11 -10.36 -19.41 -56.41
N PRO A 12 -10.31 -18.15 -56.90
CA PRO A 12 -10.58 -16.93 -56.14
C PRO A 12 -12.01 -16.38 -56.42
N GLN A 13 -12.53 -15.54 -55.52
CA GLN A 13 -13.70 -14.68 -55.82
C GLN A 13 -13.42 -13.27 -55.33
N ALA A 14 -13.45 -12.35 -56.29
CA ALA A 14 -13.29 -10.92 -56.11
C ALA A 14 -14.58 -10.22 -56.60
N ILE A 15 -15.13 -9.34 -55.75
CA ILE A 15 -15.80 -8.04 -56.03
C ILE A 15 -17.19 -8.13 -56.73
N PRO A 16 -18.21 -7.36 -56.25
CA PRO A 16 -18.43 -6.04 -56.84
C PRO A 16 -18.72 -4.89 -55.84
N LYS A 17 -18.03 -3.77 -56.08
CA LYS A 17 -18.50 -2.39 -55.85
C LYS A 17 -19.73 -2.11 -56.73
N LYS A 18 -20.73 -1.41 -56.17
CA LYS A 18 -21.69 -0.45 -56.78
C LYS A 18 -22.81 -0.22 -55.75
N SER A 19 -23.45 0.93 -55.57
CA SER A 19 -23.70 2.03 -56.48
C SER A 19 -24.03 3.32 -55.71
N ARG A 20 -23.66 4.45 -56.31
CA ARG A 20 -24.23 5.79 -56.07
C ARG A 20 -25.75 5.78 -56.29
N VAL A 21 -26.46 6.55 -55.47
CA VAL A 21 -27.74 7.25 -55.79
C VAL A 21 -27.59 8.63 -55.16
N SER A 22 -27.21 9.65 -55.94
CA SER A 22 -28.09 10.61 -56.63
C SER A 22 -28.96 11.46 -55.70
N ALA A 23 -28.69 12.76 -55.84
CA ALA A 23 -29.36 13.90 -55.26
C ALA A 23 -30.88 13.91 -55.51
N MET A 24 -31.62 14.41 -54.53
CA MET A 24 -32.94 14.98 -54.73
C MET A 24 -32.97 16.33 -53.99
N GLY A 25 -32.96 17.41 -54.77
CA GLY A 25 -33.12 18.76 -54.26
C GLY A 25 -34.59 19.08 -53.99
N LEU A 26 -34.83 19.88 -52.96
CA LEU A 26 -36.11 20.55 -52.67
C LEU A 26 -35.80 21.89 -51.94
N PRO A 27 -36.73 22.85 -51.94
CA PRO A 27 -36.49 24.20 -52.44
C PRO A 27 -36.08 25.21 -51.37
N THR A 28 -35.33 26.21 -51.82
CA THR A 28 -35.14 27.50 -51.14
C THR A 28 -36.49 28.22 -51.00
N LEU A 29 -36.95 28.41 -49.77
CA LEU A 29 -38.05 29.33 -49.42
C LEU A 29 -37.49 30.66 -48.85
N PRO A 30 -38.15 31.79 -49.13
CA PRO A 30 -37.59 33.12 -48.90
C PRO A 30 -37.58 33.51 -47.41
N ARG A 31 -36.41 33.96 -46.97
CA ARG A 31 -36.20 34.75 -45.74
C ARG A 31 -36.92 36.09 -45.89
N THR A 32 -38.09 36.22 -45.28
CA THR A 32 -38.60 37.47 -44.68
C THR A 32 -39.98 37.18 -44.10
N SER A 33 -40.14 37.36 -42.77
CA SER A 33 -41.41 37.60 -42.02
C SER A 33 -41.65 36.74 -40.76
N ALA A 34 -40.68 35.95 -40.27
CA ALA A 34 -40.83 35.19 -39.01
C ALA A 34 -40.08 35.81 -37.80
N LEU A 35 -39.54 37.02 -37.91
CA LEU A 35 -38.72 37.65 -36.84
C LEU A 35 -39.51 38.64 -35.96
N LYS A 36 -40.82 38.83 -36.17
CA LYS A 36 -41.63 39.79 -35.37
C LYS A 36 -42.73 39.16 -34.51
N ILE A 37 -42.97 37.85 -34.60
CA ILE A 37 -43.96 37.15 -33.75
C ILE A 37 -43.30 36.24 -32.70
N MET A 38 -42.03 35.84 -32.89
CA MET A 38 -41.23 35.15 -31.87
C MET A 38 -40.72 36.05 -30.74
N ALA A 39 -40.60 37.37 -30.96
CA ALA A 39 -40.13 38.29 -29.92
C ALA A 39 -41.17 38.56 -28.81
N THR A 40 -42.47 38.34 -29.08
CA THR A 40 -43.54 38.61 -28.12
C THR A 40 -43.93 37.36 -27.31
N LEU A 41 -43.67 36.15 -27.84
CA LEU A 41 -43.94 34.90 -27.11
C LEU A 41 -42.80 34.51 -26.16
N VAL A 42 -41.58 35.01 -26.41
CA VAL A 42 -40.45 34.90 -25.47
C VAL A 42 -40.59 35.86 -24.27
N ALA A 43 -41.32 36.99 -24.41
CA ALA A 43 -41.52 37.94 -23.30
C ALA A 43 -42.61 37.51 -22.28
N ILE A 44 -43.58 36.70 -22.70
CA ILE A 44 -44.65 36.19 -21.81
C ILE A 44 -44.25 34.90 -21.09
N VAL A 45 -43.31 34.13 -21.64
CA VAL A 45 -42.68 33.00 -20.93
C VAL A 45 -41.58 33.47 -19.97
N LEU A 46 -41.06 34.70 -20.11
CA LEU A 46 -40.06 35.30 -19.21
C LEU A 46 -40.62 36.03 -17.97
N THR A 47 -41.95 36.15 -17.83
CA THR A 47 -42.58 36.86 -16.70
C THR A 47 -43.35 35.96 -15.74
N LEU A 48 -43.32 34.64 -15.95
CA LEU A 48 -43.86 33.64 -15.05
C LEU A 48 -42.76 32.73 -14.45
N SER A 49 -41.56 33.27 -14.26
CA SER A 49 -40.54 32.66 -13.39
C SER A 49 -40.95 32.86 -11.94
N PHE A 50 -41.85 31.97 -11.52
CA PHE A 50 -41.97 31.42 -10.19
C PHE A 50 -40.89 31.91 -9.21
N THR A 51 -41.27 32.82 -8.32
CA THR A 51 -40.77 32.81 -6.94
C THR A 51 -41.29 31.54 -6.26
N LEU A 52 -40.76 30.38 -6.65
CA LEU A 52 -40.65 29.26 -5.72
C LEU A 52 -39.58 29.69 -4.73
N SER A 53 -40.01 30.40 -3.68
CA SER A 53 -39.34 30.31 -2.41
C SER A 53 -39.39 28.82 -2.03
N LEU A 54 -38.39 28.06 -2.47
CA LEU A 54 -37.95 26.90 -1.73
C LEU A 54 -37.73 27.43 -0.32
N HIS A 55 -38.72 27.17 0.54
CA HIS A 55 -38.42 27.06 1.95
C HIS A 55 -37.44 25.91 1.99
N ALA A 56 -36.15 26.24 2.01
CA ALA A 56 -35.17 25.38 2.64
C ALA A 56 -35.76 25.18 4.04
N GLN A 57 -36.45 24.06 4.23
CA GLN A 57 -36.58 23.55 5.57
C GLN A 57 -35.15 23.38 6.01
N ASP A 58 -34.78 24.19 7.00
CA ASP A 58 -33.59 24.02 7.79
C ASP A 58 -33.79 22.73 8.59
N THR A 59 -33.90 21.60 7.87
CA THR A 59 -33.67 20.27 8.42
C THR A 59 -32.23 20.36 8.88
N ALA A 60 -32.05 20.59 10.19
CA ALA A 60 -30.77 20.66 10.85
C ALA A 60 -29.86 19.63 10.20
N ALA A 61 -28.80 20.10 9.54
CA ALA A 61 -27.98 19.29 8.66
C ALA A 61 -27.42 18.11 9.46
N GLY A 62 -28.10 16.96 9.32
CA GLY A 62 -27.68 15.69 9.91
C GLY A 62 -26.33 15.27 9.35
N GLY A 63 -25.63 14.43 10.10
CA GLY A 63 -24.37 13.82 9.70
C GLY A 63 -23.17 14.76 9.78
N THR A 64 -23.21 15.77 10.65
CA THR A 64 -22.08 16.70 10.88
C THR A 64 -21.07 16.19 11.92
N GLY A 65 -21.37 15.04 12.55
CA GLY A 65 -20.53 14.41 13.55
C GLY A 65 -21.19 13.14 14.10
N PRO A 66 -20.48 12.39 14.97
CA PRO A 66 -20.95 11.10 15.49
C PRO A 66 -22.22 11.19 16.33
N GLU A 67 -22.44 12.30 17.06
CA GLU A 67 -23.66 12.55 17.84
C GLU A 67 -24.91 12.83 17.01
N ASN A 68 -24.73 13.11 15.72
CA ASN A 68 -25.79 13.42 14.77
C ASN A 68 -25.62 12.62 13.48
N ALA A 69 -24.99 11.44 13.57
CA ALA A 69 -24.76 10.58 12.43
C ALA A 69 -26.10 10.12 11.82
N LEU A 70 -26.16 10.07 10.50
CA LEU A 70 -27.33 9.64 9.75
C LEU A 70 -27.40 8.11 9.70
N VAL A 71 -28.59 7.57 9.42
CA VAL A 71 -28.72 6.16 9.05
C VAL A 71 -28.35 6.01 7.56
N PRO A 72 -27.43 5.08 7.20
CA PRO A 72 -27.15 4.77 5.80
C PRO A 72 -28.43 4.51 5.02
N ASN A 73 -28.54 5.11 3.84
CA ASN A 73 -29.68 4.90 2.96
C ASN A 73 -29.24 5.03 1.50
N THR A 74 -29.99 4.39 0.62
CA THR A 74 -29.70 4.34 -0.81
C THR A 74 -30.10 5.61 -1.57
N GLU A 75 -30.54 6.67 -0.87
CA GLU A 75 -30.85 7.95 -1.50
C GLU A 75 -29.56 8.68 -1.87
N ARG A 76 -29.55 9.31 -3.04
CA ARG A 76 -28.40 10.09 -3.50
C ARG A 76 -28.23 11.35 -2.66
N THR A 77 -27.13 11.43 -1.93
CA THR A 77 -26.69 12.59 -1.16
C THR A 77 -25.62 13.35 -1.94
N VAL A 78 -25.72 14.68 -1.99
CA VAL A 78 -24.69 15.55 -2.60
C VAL A 78 -23.78 16.09 -1.50
N LEU A 79 -22.47 16.02 -1.72
CA LEU A 79 -21.46 16.66 -0.87
C LEU A 79 -20.74 17.76 -1.64
N ASP A 80 -20.61 18.92 -1.03
CA ASP A 80 -19.76 19.99 -1.52
C ASP A 80 -18.27 19.63 -1.37
N PRO A 81 -17.35 20.30 -2.09
CA PRO A 81 -15.91 20.08 -1.98
C PRO A 81 -15.41 20.19 -0.53
N GLY A 82 -14.70 19.16 -0.05
CA GLY A 82 -14.17 19.08 1.31
C GLY A 82 -15.21 18.83 2.40
N GLU A 83 -16.48 18.64 2.04
CA GLU A 83 -17.53 18.32 3.00
C GLU A 83 -17.46 16.84 3.43
N THR A 84 -17.78 16.60 4.70
CA THR A 84 -17.85 15.26 5.31
C THR A 84 -19.25 14.96 5.81
N ARG A 85 -19.71 13.71 5.67
CA ARG A 85 -20.97 13.19 6.21
C ARG A 85 -20.73 11.98 7.09
N TRP A 86 -21.39 11.96 8.23
CA TRP A 86 -21.34 10.86 9.17
C TRP A 86 -22.59 10.00 9.07
N TYR A 87 -22.39 8.68 9.03
CA TYR A 87 -23.41 7.67 9.14
C TYR A 87 -23.11 6.72 10.30
N THR A 88 -24.12 6.03 10.82
CA THR A 88 -23.94 5.05 11.91
C THR A 88 -24.82 3.82 11.72
N PHE A 89 -24.30 2.68 12.14
CA PHE A 89 -25.02 1.42 12.26
C PHE A 89 -24.52 0.67 13.50
N LEU A 90 -25.32 -0.27 14.00
CA LEU A 90 -24.95 -1.19 15.06
C LEU A 90 -24.62 -2.54 14.41
N TYR A 91 -23.57 -3.17 14.91
CA TYR A 91 -23.19 -4.53 14.54
C TYR A 91 -23.30 -5.39 15.80
N ASP A 92 -24.03 -6.52 15.74
CA ASP A 92 -24.24 -7.41 16.89
C ASP A 92 -23.78 -8.83 16.53
N GLU A 93 -22.59 -9.22 16.96
CA GLU A 93 -22.11 -10.60 16.89
C GLU A 93 -23.11 -11.49 17.64
N GLY A 94 -23.98 -12.19 16.89
CA GLY A 94 -25.16 -12.84 17.43
C GLY A 94 -24.87 -13.63 18.71
N ALA A 95 -25.76 -13.52 19.71
CA ALA A 95 -25.57 -14.13 21.04
C ALA A 95 -25.45 -15.67 21.05
N ASP A 96 -25.69 -16.31 19.91
CA ASP A 96 -25.55 -17.74 19.68
C ASP A 96 -24.06 -17.99 19.37
N GLY A 97 -23.23 -18.09 20.42
CA GLY A 97 -21.76 -18.19 20.36
C GLY A 97 -21.19 -19.44 19.65
N ASP A 98 -21.94 -20.05 18.76
CA ASP A 98 -21.56 -21.06 17.79
C ASP A 98 -21.59 -20.55 16.33
N ASN A 99 -22.04 -19.32 16.07
CA ASN A 99 -22.00 -18.71 14.76
C ASN A 99 -20.71 -17.91 14.56
N GLU A 100 -19.99 -18.23 13.49
CA GLU A 100 -18.92 -17.41 12.92
C GLU A 100 -19.47 -15.99 12.67
N PRO A 101 -18.76 -14.92 13.12
CA PRO A 101 -19.26 -13.55 13.01
C PRO A 101 -19.57 -13.24 11.55
N SER A 102 -20.78 -12.75 11.28
CA SER A 102 -21.18 -12.49 9.90
C SER A 102 -20.67 -11.14 9.41
N ASP A 103 -20.11 -11.05 8.21
CA ASP A 103 -19.55 -9.79 7.76
C ASP A 103 -20.63 -8.70 7.53
N ALA A 104 -20.30 -7.47 7.91
CA ALA A 104 -20.98 -6.27 7.45
C ALA A 104 -20.35 -5.80 6.13
N LEU A 105 -21.20 -5.57 5.13
CA LEU A 105 -20.83 -5.03 3.83
C LEU A 105 -21.34 -3.59 3.72
N ALA A 106 -20.42 -2.63 3.61
CA ALA A 106 -20.71 -1.25 3.25
C ALA A 106 -20.38 -1.03 1.76
N GLU A 107 -21.35 -0.56 0.98
CA GLU A 107 -21.20 -0.21 -0.42
C GLU A 107 -21.56 1.26 -0.64
N LEU A 108 -20.65 2.01 -1.28
CA LEU A 108 -20.85 3.38 -1.68
C LEU A 108 -20.78 3.48 -3.20
N GLU A 109 -21.79 4.05 -3.85
CA GLU A 109 -21.79 4.33 -5.28
C GLU A 109 -21.77 5.85 -5.51
N MET A 110 -20.91 6.36 -6.37
CA MET A 110 -20.72 7.79 -6.64
C MET A 110 -20.91 8.13 -8.11
N ASP A 111 -21.38 9.35 -8.40
CA ASP A 111 -21.63 9.82 -9.77
C ASP A 111 -20.34 10.12 -10.54
N ARG A 112 -19.25 10.38 -9.83
CA ARG A 112 -17.93 10.65 -10.40
C ARG A 112 -16.88 9.78 -9.74
N PRO A 113 -16.25 8.85 -10.49
CA PRO A 113 -15.23 7.96 -9.95
C PRO A 113 -14.09 8.71 -9.23
N GLY A 114 -13.75 8.25 -8.03
CA GLY A 114 -12.67 8.81 -7.20
C GLY A 114 -12.92 10.20 -6.62
N SER A 115 -14.18 10.68 -6.62
CA SER A 115 -14.52 11.97 -6.00
C SER A 115 -14.91 11.87 -4.53
N ILE A 116 -15.43 10.72 -4.11
CA ILE A 116 -15.87 10.42 -2.76
C ILE A 116 -15.02 9.29 -2.22
N ASP A 117 -14.59 9.40 -0.97
CA ASP A 117 -13.98 8.32 -0.19
C ASP A 117 -14.81 8.07 1.07
N PHE A 118 -14.68 6.91 1.69
CA PHE A 118 -15.24 6.67 3.02
C PHE A 118 -14.31 5.87 3.91
N GLU A 119 -14.38 6.18 5.20
CA GLU A 119 -13.71 5.46 6.27
C GLU A 119 -14.75 4.82 7.20
N VAL A 120 -14.36 3.74 7.88
CA VAL A 120 -15.19 2.99 8.81
C VAL A 120 -14.53 3.03 10.18
N TRP A 121 -15.25 3.54 11.17
CA TRP A 121 -14.75 3.86 12.50
C TRP A 121 -15.56 3.12 13.57
N THR A 122 -14.90 2.67 14.63
CA THR A 122 -15.55 2.15 15.84
C THR A 122 -15.85 3.28 16.84
N GLU A 123 -16.57 2.96 17.93
CA GLU A 123 -16.76 3.91 19.04
C GLU A 123 -15.43 4.35 19.67
N ASP A 124 -14.45 3.45 19.73
CA ASP A 124 -13.11 3.75 20.24
C ASP A 124 -12.36 4.72 19.31
N ASP A 125 -12.46 4.56 17.99
CA ASP A 125 -11.92 5.51 17.01
C ASP A 125 -12.54 6.91 17.19
N VAL A 126 -13.87 6.97 17.34
CA VAL A 126 -14.59 8.23 17.60
C VAL A 126 -14.16 8.87 18.91
N ARG A 127 -13.91 8.08 19.96
CA ARG A 127 -13.41 8.58 21.24
C ARG A 127 -12.02 9.19 21.08
N MET A 128 -11.10 8.48 20.40
CA MET A 128 -9.74 8.97 20.15
C MET A 128 -9.77 10.27 19.31
N TRP A 129 -10.55 10.29 18.23
CA TRP A 129 -10.78 11.49 17.40
C TRP A 129 -11.30 12.68 18.22
N ARG A 130 -12.32 12.48 19.07
CA ARG A 130 -12.88 13.54 19.94
C ARG A 130 -11.86 14.10 20.93
N ASN A 131 -10.93 13.26 21.38
CA ASN A 131 -9.87 13.65 22.30
C ASN A 131 -8.70 14.36 21.57
N GLY A 132 -8.73 14.42 20.24
CA GLY A 132 -7.59 14.89 19.43
C GLY A 132 -6.39 13.94 19.52
N GLU A 133 -6.65 12.68 19.87
CA GLU A 133 -5.65 11.61 19.82
C GLU A 133 -5.48 11.18 18.36
N ASP A 134 -4.27 10.78 17.99
CA ASP A 134 -4.02 10.15 16.69
C ASP A 134 -4.70 8.77 16.68
N PHE A 135 -5.51 8.51 15.68
CA PHE A 135 -6.21 7.25 15.49
C PHE A 135 -6.22 6.90 14.00
N ASN A 136 -6.30 5.61 13.70
CA ASN A 136 -6.50 5.14 12.35
C ASN A 136 -7.91 4.58 12.27
N PRO A 137 -8.66 4.86 11.19
CA PRO A 137 -9.96 4.27 11.03
C PRO A 137 -9.82 2.74 11.00
N THR A 138 -10.78 2.05 11.61
CA THR A 138 -10.85 0.58 11.59
C THR A 138 -10.86 0.02 10.16
N GLY A 139 -11.41 0.76 9.18
CA GLY A 139 -11.32 0.39 7.78
C GLY A 139 -11.57 1.55 6.82
N ALA A 140 -11.43 1.29 5.52
CA ALA A 140 -11.72 2.24 4.45
C ALA A 140 -12.35 1.56 3.24
N GLY A 141 -13.12 2.33 2.46
CA GLY A 141 -13.70 1.86 1.21
C GLY A 141 -12.63 1.58 0.16
N THR A 142 -12.75 0.43 -0.51
CA THR A 142 -11.87 0.03 -1.61
C THR A 142 -12.66 -0.06 -2.91
N ALA A 143 -12.06 0.27 -4.06
CA ALA A 143 -12.77 0.21 -5.34
C ALA A 143 -13.30 -1.21 -5.59
N ALA A 144 -14.60 -1.31 -5.88
CA ALA A 144 -15.25 -2.59 -6.12
C ALA A 144 -14.68 -3.25 -7.38
N PHE A 145 -14.59 -4.57 -7.36
CA PHE A 145 -14.22 -5.33 -8.54
C PHE A 145 -15.31 -5.23 -9.61
N ASP A 146 -14.93 -4.89 -10.83
CA ASP A 146 -15.81 -4.90 -12.00
C ASP A 146 -15.11 -5.57 -13.18
N PRO A 147 -15.45 -6.84 -13.49
CA PRO A 147 -14.79 -7.60 -14.53
C PRO A 147 -15.02 -7.04 -15.94
N ASP A 148 -15.98 -6.12 -16.12
CA ASP A 148 -16.26 -5.49 -17.41
C ASP A 148 -15.46 -4.19 -17.62
N SER A 149 -14.71 -3.72 -16.60
CA SER A 149 -13.88 -2.51 -16.68
C SER A 149 -12.44 -2.82 -17.09
N ASP A 150 -11.81 -1.93 -17.87
CA ASP A 150 -10.44 -2.13 -18.39
C ASP A 150 -9.38 -2.29 -17.28
N ASP A 151 -9.62 -1.79 -16.06
CA ASP A 151 -8.72 -1.95 -14.90
C ASP A 151 -9.28 -2.89 -13.81
N ASN A 152 -10.33 -3.65 -14.11
CA ASN A 152 -11.07 -4.51 -13.19
C ASN A 152 -11.54 -3.82 -11.89
N ARG A 153 -11.60 -2.49 -11.88
CA ARG A 153 -11.95 -1.68 -10.72
C ARG A 153 -13.01 -0.66 -11.10
N ASP A 154 -14.21 -0.85 -10.58
CA ASP A 154 -15.24 0.17 -10.64
C ASP A 154 -14.95 1.26 -9.61
N ARG A 155 -14.17 2.26 -10.01
CA ARG A 155 -13.88 3.44 -9.18
C ARG A 155 -15.12 4.31 -8.89
N SER A 156 -16.26 4.02 -9.51
CA SER A 156 -17.55 4.63 -9.15
C SER A 156 -18.23 3.92 -7.98
N ARG A 157 -17.67 2.80 -7.51
CA ARG A 157 -18.20 2.02 -6.39
C ARG A 157 -17.09 1.65 -5.42
N LEU A 158 -17.29 1.95 -4.14
CA LEU A 158 -16.40 1.55 -3.06
C LEU A 158 -17.10 0.51 -2.19
N THR A 159 -16.37 -0.54 -1.82
CA THR A 159 -16.81 -1.63 -0.95
C THR A 159 -15.90 -1.74 0.25
N TRP A 160 -16.48 -2.00 1.41
CA TRP A 160 -15.76 -2.42 2.61
C TRP A 160 -16.49 -3.62 3.21
N VAL A 161 -15.73 -4.63 3.59
CA VAL A 161 -16.21 -5.83 4.28
C VAL A 161 -15.46 -5.91 5.59
N GLY A 162 -16.19 -6.06 6.69
CA GLY A 162 -15.57 -6.30 7.99
C GLY A 162 -16.54 -6.86 9.00
N SER A 163 -15.99 -7.52 10.01
CA SER A 163 -16.69 -8.05 11.17
C SER A 163 -16.15 -7.37 12.44
N GLY A 164 -16.94 -7.42 13.52
CA GLY A 164 -16.56 -6.85 14.81
C GLY A 164 -16.76 -7.87 15.93
N ALA A 165 -15.87 -7.85 16.92
CA ALA A 165 -16.12 -8.58 18.16
C ALA A 165 -17.16 -7.81 19.01
N ALA A 166 -18.21 -8.50 19.44
CA ALA A 166 -19.30 -7.99 20.27
C ALA A 166 -20.18 -6.87 19.64
N THR A 167 -21.33 -6.64 20.29
CA THR A 167 -22.28 -5.58 19.95
C THR A 167 -21.63 -4.20 20.03
N THR A 168 -21.27 -3.61 18.89
CA THR A 168 -20.53 -2.35 18.80
C THR A 168 -21.22 -1.36 17.86
N THR A 169 -21.14 -0.07 18.20
CA THR A 169 -21.57 1.01 17.30
C THR A 169 -20.47 1.36 16.33
N TRP A 170 -20.80 1.32 15.04
CA TRP A 170 -19.91 1.68 13.95
C TRP A 170 -20.35 2.98 13.31
N TYR A 171 -19.40 3.69 12.74
CA TYR A 171 -19.58 4.94 12.02
C TYR A 171 -18.95 4.83 10.64
N ILE A 172 -19.61 5.42 9.64
CA ILE A 172 -19.05 5.58 8.29
C ILE A 172 -18.90 7.07 8.03
N VAL A 173 -17.66 7.51 7.80
CA VAL A 173 -17.33 8.91 7.50
C VAL A 173 -17.09 9.02 6.00
N VAL A 174 -18.04 9.61 5.29
CA VAL A 174 -17.96 9.84 3.85
C VAL A 174 -17.40 11.24 3.60
N SER A 175 -16.37 11.37 2.78
CA SER A 175 -15.74 12.65 2.47
C SER A 175 -15.69 12.91 0.96
N ASN A 176 -15.86 14.16 0.55
CA ASN A 176 -15.61 14.59 -0.83
C ASN A 176 -14.25 15.27 -0.93
N GLU A 177 -13.25 14.54 -1.43
CA GLU A 177 -11.89 15.06 -1.61
C GLU A 177 -11.69 15.84 -2.92
N SER A 178 -12.70 15.88 -3.78
CA SER A 178 -12.60 16.57 -5.07
C SER A 178 -12.82 18.08 -4.97
N ASP A 179 -12.47 18.80 -6.02
CA ASP A 179 -12.65 20.26 -6.13
C ASP A 179 -14.08 20.67 -6.54
N ARG A 180 -15.01 19.72 -6.61
CA ARG A 180 -16.38 19.92 -7.11
C ARG A 180 -17.38 19.13 -6.27
N ALA A 181 -18.63 19.58 -6.28
CA ALA A 181 -19.70 18.78 -5.70
C ALA A 181 -19.79 17.41 -6.41
N ALA A 182 -20.06 16.38 -5.62
CA ALA A 182 -20.21 15.00 -6.05
C ALA A 182 -21.39 14.36 -5.31
N ALA A 183 -22.07 13.42 -5.97
CA ALA A 183 -23.25 12.77 -5.43
C ALA A 183 -22.98 11.28 -5.20
N PHE A 184 -23.37 10.75 -4.05
CA PHE A 184 -23.19 9.33 -3.72
C PHE A 184 -24.44 8.73 -3.09
N SER A 185 -24.54 7.41 -3.09
CA SER A 185 -25.49 6.62 -2.29
C SER A 185 -24.72 5.59 -1.47
N LEU A 186 -25.14 5.35 -0.23
CA LEU A 186 -24.45 4.45 0.71
C LEU A 186 -25.43 3.40 1.25
N SER A 187 -25.13 2.13 1.05
CA SER A 187 -25.84 1.01 1.67
C SER A 187 -24.93 0.24 2.62
N VAL A 188 -25.48 -0.17 3.75
CA VAL A 188 -24.83 -1.13 4.65
C VAL A 188 -25.75 -2.32 4.79
N THR A 189 -25.21 -3.53 4.65
CA THR A 189 -25.97 -4.80 4.71
C THR A 189 -25.18 -5.84 5.49
N GLY A 190 -25.88 -6.78 6.10
CA GLY A 190 -25.29 -7.89 6.86
C GLY A 190 -26.35 -8.54 7.73
N PRO A 191 -26.21 -9.83 8.10
CA PRO A 191 -27.16 -10.51 8.99
C PRO A 191 -27.28 -9.82 10.36
N ASP A 192 -26.15 -9.29 10.83
CA ASP A 192 -25.95 -8.72 12.16
C ASP A 192 -25.93 -7.18 12.17
N VAL A 193 -26.40 -6.55 11.09
CA VAL A 193 -26.44 -5.09 10.96
C VAL A 193 -27.81 -4.54 11.37
N TYR A 194 -27.81 -3.63 12.34
CA TYR A 194 -29.01 -2.94 12.84
C TYR A 194 -28.86 -1.43 12.69
N PHE A 195 -29.96 -0.74 12.40
CA PHE A 195 -29.98 0.71 12.27
C PHE A 195 -30.70 1.34 13.47
N PRO A 196 -30.06 2.28 14.19
CA PRO A 196 -30.75 3.01 15.26
C PRO A 196 -31.91 3.81 14.66
N GLU A 197 -33.05 3.89 15.35
CA GLU A 197 -34.17 4.73 14.91
C GLU A 197 -33.71 6.19 14.80
N ALA A 198 -33.98 6.84 13.65
CA ALA A 198 -33.62 8.22 13.40
C ALA A 198 -34.15 9.14 14.54
N GLY A 199 -33.22 9.71 15.32
CA GLY A 199 -33.52 10.57 16.47
C GLY A 199 -33.30 9.95 17.84
N GLN A 200 -32.95 8.66 17.93
CA GLN A 200 -32.34 8.10 19.14
C GLN A 200 -30.83 8.39 19.10
N ALA A 201 -30.40 9.48 19.72
CA ALA A 201 -28.98 9.72 19.94
C ALA A 201 -28.38 8.50 20.65
N ALA A 202 -27.23 8.00 20.16
CA ALA A 202 -26.49 6.91 20.78
C ALA A 202 -26.34 7.19 22.28
N VAL A 203 -27.04 6.40 23.10
CA VAL A 203 -27.06 6.60 24.54
C VAL A 203 -25.69 6.20 25.05
N THR A 204 -24.86 7.18 25.41
CA THR A 204 -23.56 6.91 26.02
C THR A 204 -23.77 6.04 27.26
N PRO A 205 -23.15 4.85 27.38
CA PRO A 205 -23.25 4.05 28.58
C PRO A 205 -22.67 4.86 29.75
N THR A 206 -23.54 5.26 30.68
CA THR A 206 -23.13 5.99 31.88
C THR A 206 -22.39 5.03 32.81
N SER A 207 -21.05 4.99 32.71
CA SER A 207 -20.21 4.31 33.68
C SER A 207 -20.34 5.02 35.04
N THR A 208 -20.99 4.36 36.00
CA THR A 208 -21.18 4.89 37.35
C THR A 208 -19.87 4.74 38.14
N PRO A 209 -19.32 5.78 38.78
CA PRO A 209 -18.07 5.67 39.53
C PRO A 209 -18.28 4.83 40.80
N GLN A 210 -17.67 3.65 40.85
CA GLN A 210 -17.68 2.79 42.03
C GLN A 210 -16.77 3.39 43.11
N THR A 211 -17.39 4.09 44.06
CA THR A 211 -16.72 4.68 45.22
C THR A 211 -16.45 3.59 46.26
N SER A 212 -15.20 3.14 46.37
CA SER A 212 -14.73 2.31 47.49
C SER A 212 -14.37 3.23 48.66
N GLY A 213 -15.20 3.21 49.70
CA GLY A 213 -14.91 3.83 50.98
C GLY A 213 -14.23 2.84 51.92
N ALA A 214 -13.05 3.19 52.41
CA ALA A 214 -12.52 2.68 53.67
C ALA A 214 -11.76 3.81 54.37
N ALA A 215 -12.35 4.29 55.46
CA ALA A 215 -11.76 5.26 56.36
C ALA A 215 -10.75 4.57 57.28
N GLU A 216 -9.59 5.18 57.49
CA GLU A 216 -8.90 5.06 58.77
C GLU A 216 -8.16 6.36 59.13
N THR A 217 -8.20 6.66 60.43
CA THR A 217 -7.89 7.94 61.04
C THR A 217 -6.50 7.86 61.69
N ALA A 218 -5.61 8.85 61.48
CA ALA A 218 -4.60 9.24 62.49
C ALA A 218 -3.83 10.53 62.13
N THR A 219 -4.14 11.59 62.88
CA THR A 219 -3.28 12.56 63.57
C THR A 219 -1.76 12.62 63.26
N ALA A 220 -1.26 13.82 62.90
CA ALA A 220 -0.33 14.65 63.69
C ALA A 220 0.72 15.43 62.85
N SER A 221 0.68 16.76 63.03
CA SER A 221 1.71 17.79 62.94
C SER A 221 3.15 17.43 62.56
N ALA A 222 3.70 18.16 61.58
CA ALA A 222 4.98 18.87 61.74
C ALA A 222 5.14 19.98 60.70
N THR A 223 5.26 21.20 61.21
CA THR A 223 5.72 22.41 60.52
C THR A 223 7.20 22.27 60.17
N MET A 224 7.59 22.46 58.90
CA MET A 224 8.94 22.95 58.57
C MET A 224 8.88 23.92 57.39
N THR A 225 9.12 25.17 57.74
CA THR A 225 9.47 26.28 56.86
C THR A 225 10.79 25.96 56.16
N THR A 226 10.80 25.93 54.82
CA THR A 226 12.06 26.03 54.07
C THR A 226 11.91 26.99 52.90
N THR A 227 12.50 28.15 53.08
CA THR A 227 12.80 29.15 52.06
C THR A 227 13.93 28.63 51.17
N ALA A 228 13.74 28.55 49.86
CA ALA A 228 14.84 28.37 48.92
C ALA A 228 14.56 29.06 47.57
N ALA A 229 15.62 29.66 47.06
CA ALA A 229 15.75 30.64 46.00
C ALA A 229 15.10 30.27 44.65
N ALA A 230 14.54 31.31 44.03
CA ALA A 230 14.26 31.36 42.60
C ALA A 230 15.57 31.19 41.80
N GLN A 231 15.68 30.09 41.07
CA GLN A 231 16.61 29.98 39.95
C GLN A 231 15.83 30.19 38.65
N ASP A 232 16.23 31.26 37.98
CA ASP A 232 15.85 31.66 36.65
C ASP A 232 16.26 30.56 35.65
N SER A 233 15.28 29.76 35.22
CA SER A 233 15.45 28.75 34.17
C SER A 233 14.78 29.30 32.92
N THR A 234 15.60 29.86 32.04
CA THR A 234 15.18 30.31 30.71
C THR A 234 14.96 29.08 29.84
N THR A 235 13.70 28.65 29.79
CA THR A 235 13.22 27.57 28.92
C THR A 235 13.40 27.97 27.46
N ALA A 236 14.38 27.38 26.79
CA ALA A 236 14.45 27.32 25.34
C ALA A 236 13.40 26.31 24.84
N SER A 237 12.15 26.78 24.71
CA SER A 237 11.10 26.09 23.96
C SER A 237 11.23 26.55 22.51
N GLN A 238 12.10 25.87 21.74
CA GLN A 238 12.20 26.05 20.30
C GLN A 238 11.85 24.73 19.62
N ASP A 239 10.72 24.75 18.92
CA ASP A 239 10.51 24.11 17.60
C ASP A 239 10.83 22.60 17.47
N MET A 240 10.20 21.77 18.31
CA MET A 240 10.23 20.30 18.18
C MET A 240 9.18 19.75 17.19
N THR A 241 8.36 20.61 16.57
CA THR A 241 7.33 20.21 15.59
C THR A 241 7.88 19.82 14.22
N THR A 242 9.15 20.10 13.93
CA THR A 242 9.77 19.84 12.61
C THR A 242 10.43 18.47 12.49
N MET A 243 10.47 17.66 13.56
CA MET A 243 11.17 16.36 13.54
C MET A 243 10.27 15.15 13.30
N ALA A 244 8.97 15.34 13.07
CA ALA A 244 8.04 14.22 12.91
C ALA A 244 8.36 13.40 11.64
N GLY A 245 8.54 12.09 11.80
CA GLY A 245 8.88 11.15 10.73
C GLY A 245 10.34 11.17 10.29
N MET A 246 11.25 11.81 11.03
CA MET A 246 12.67 11.91 10.64
C MET A 246 13.53 10.74 11.14
N GLY A 247 12.96 9.85 11.95
CA GLY A 247 13.65 8.70 12.53
C GLY A 247 12.70 7.80 13.34
N PRO A 248 13.16 6.62 13.79
CA PRO A 248 12.32 5.62 14.47
C PRO A 248 11.60 6.17 15.71
N ALA A 249 12.29 6.98 16.53
CA ALA A 249 11.72 7.59 17.74
C ALA A 249 10.65 8.67 17.45
N SER A 250 10.56 9.12 16.20
CA SER A 250 9.61 10.12 15.71
C SER A 250 8.70 9.58 14.62
N ALA A 251 8.68 8.26 14.43
CA ALA A 251 7.96 7.61 13.35
C ALA A 251 6.46 7.96 13.37
N LEU A 252 5.89 8.08 12.19
CA LEU A 252 4.49 8.43 11.97
C LEU A 252 3.60 7.19 11.94
N SER A 253 2.32 7.36 12.26
CA SER A 253 1.31 6.35 11.90
C SER A 253 1.07 6.40 10.38
N PRO A 254 0.96 5.25 9.68
CA PRO A 254 0.64 5.20 8.26
C PRO A 254 -0.86 5.42 8.05
N THR A 255 -1.28 6.69 8.05
CA THR A 255 -2.71 7.09 8.02
C THR A 255 -3.40 6.96 6.66
N GLY A 256 -2.74 6.40 5.63
CA GLY A 256 -3.28 6.42 4.27
C GLY A 256 -3.37 7.82 3.64
N ALA A 257 -2.86 8.87 4.28
CA ALA A 257 -2.88 10.22 3.72
C ALA A 257 -1.78 10.40 2.65
N ARG A 258 -2.07 11.18 1.61
CA ARG A 258 -1.08 11.52 0.58
C ARG A 258 -0.01 12.46 1.15
N ARG A 259 1.26 12.11 0.96
CA ARG A 259 2.42 12.92 1.36
C ARG A 259 3.36 13.16 0.18
N THR A 260 4.27 14.12 0.34
CA THR A 260 5.30 14.44 -0.65
C THR A 260 6.67 14.43 0.03
N LEU A 261 7.66 13.85 -0.65
CA LEU A 261 9.06 13.86 -0.27
C LEU A 261 9.85 14.69 -1.27
N ALA A 262 10.76 15.51 -0.78
CA ALA A 262 11.84 16.12 -1.54
C ALA A 262 12.82 15.04 -2.05
N PRO A 263 13.69 15.36 -3.02
CA PRO A 263 14.72 14.43 -3.50
C PRO A 263 15.62 13.95 -2.34
N GLY A 264 15.82 12.64 -2.21
CA GLY A 264 16.64 12.02 -1.15
C GLY A 264 16.05 12.15 0.26
N GLU A 265 14.81 12.62 0.41
CA GLU A 265 14.16 12.70 1.71
C GLU A 265 13.53 11.36 2.07
N SER A 266 13.69 10.95 3.33
CA SER A 266 13.08 9.75 3.89
C SER A 266 12.04 10.09 4.97
N ARG A 267 11.10 9.18 5.19
CA ARG A 267 10.08 9.28 6.24
C ARG A 267 9.91 7.95 6.95
N TRP A 268 9.90 8.00 8.26
CA TRP A 268 9.69 6.85 9.12
C TRP A 268 8.23 6.74 9.53
N TYR A 269 7.74 5.50 9.49
CA TYR A 269 6.44 5.09 9.96
C TYR A 269 6.59 3.91 10.92
N THR A 270 5.59 3.70 11.77
CA THR A 270 5.58 2.58 12.70
C THR A 270 4.19 2.00 12.84
N PHE A 271 4.14 0.68 13.03
CA PHE A 271 2.96 -0.07 13.36
C PHE A 271 3.36 -1.22 14.30
N ARG A 272 2.39 -1.85 14.92
CA ARG A 272 2.54 -3.07 15.70
C ARG A 272 1.73 -4.14 15.01
N TYR A 273 2.26 -5.34 15.05
CA TYR A 273 1.61 -6.51 14.50
C TYR A 273 1.54 -7.54 15.62
N ALA A 274 0.33 -7.97 15.99
CA ALA A 274 0.15 -8.98 17.02
C ALA A 274 -0.06 -10.34 16.37
N GLU A 275 0.56 -11.37 16.91
CA GLU A 275 0.20 -12.73 16.53
C GLU A 275 -1.21 -13.01 17.08
N GLY A 276 -2.12 -13.42 16.19
CA GLY A 276 -3.43 -13.92 16.59
C GLY A 276 -3.27 -15.10 17.57
N ALA A 277 -4.30 -15.37 18.39
CA ALA A 277 -4.24 -16.46 19.37
C ALA A 277 -4.09 -17.87 18.74
N ASP A 278 -4.17 -17.96 17.42
CA ASP A 278 -4.06 -19.18 16.64
C ASP A 278 -2.70 -19.23 15.91
N ALA A 279 -1.69 -19.78 16.59
CA ALA A 279 -0.31 -19.86 16.10
C ALA A 279 -0.17 -20.72 14.82
N ASP A 280 -1.18 -21.54 14.50
CA ASP A 280 -1.16 -22.40 13.32
C ASP A 280 -1.41 -21.62 12.01
N ASN A 281 -1.85 -20.36 12.09
CA ASN A 281 -2.10 -19.52 10.92
C ASN A 281 -1.85 -18.03 11.25
N PRO A 282 -0.58 -17.61 11.34
CA PRO A 282 -0.26 -16.22 11.64
C PRO A 282 -0.87 -15.34 10.55
N SER A 283 -1.57 -14.29 10.97
CA SER A 283 -2.13 -13.36 10.02
C SER A 283 -1.02 -12.65 9.22
N GLU A 284 -1.39 -11.99 8.13
CA GLU A 284 -0.41 -11.24 7.34
C GLU A 284 -0.59 -9.74 7.56
N ALA A 285 0.52 -9.04 7.73
CA ALA A 285 0.57 -7.60 7.58
C ALA A 285 0.88 -7.27 6.13
N VAL A 286 0.04 -6.44 5.52
CA VAL A 286 0.19 -5.94 4.16
C VAL A 286 0.55 -4.47 4.24
N VAL A 287 1.72 -4.11 3.71
CA VAL A 287 2.17 -2.73 3.55
C VAL A 287 2.07 -2.37 2.08
N GLU A 288 1.26 -1.37 1.74
CA GLU A 288 1.09 -0.87 0.38
C GLU A 288 1.52 0.59 0.27
N LEU A 289 2.31 0.87 -0.76
CA LEU A 289 2.79 2.20 -1.10
C LEU A 289 2.37 2.54 -2.54
N ALA A 290 1.38 3.42 -2.67
CA ALA A 290 0.97 3.97 -3.96
C ALA A 290 1.76 5.25 -4.28
N ILE A 291 2.43 5.29 -5.43
CA ILE A 291 3.39 6.32 -5.81
C ILE A 291 2.91 7.04 -7.07
N SER A 292 3.00 8.38 -7.07
CA SER A 292 2.62 9.21 -8.22
C SER A 292 3.49 9.01 -9.47
N ARG A 293 4.77 8.66 -9.29
CA ARG A 293 5.74 8.41 -10.35
C ARG A 293 6.45 7.06 -10.12
N PRO A 294 6.41 6.13 -11.10
CA PRO A 294 7.12 4.86 -10.98
C PRO A 294 8.61 5.03 -10.70
N ASN A 295 9.18 4.13 -9.88
CA ASN A 295 10.61 4.11 -9.52
C ASN A 295 11.12 5.43 -8.92
N SER A 296 10.26 6.20 -8.23
CA SER A 296 10.68 7.44 -7.57
C SER A 296 10.72 7.33 -6.05
N ILE A 297 9.99 6.39 -5.48
CA ILE A 297 9.93 6.15 -4.04
C ILE A 297 10.04 4.65 -3.84
N ASP A 298 10.86 4.25 -2.86
CA ASP A 298 10.94 2.88 -2.38
C ASP A 298 10.54 2.84 -0.91
N PHE A 299 10.25 1.66 -0.37
CA PHE A 299 10.12 1.48 1.06
C PHE A 299 10.73 0.19 1.55
N GLU A 300 11.11 0.18 2.82
CA GLU A 300 11.62 -0.98 3.54
C GLU A 300 10.84 -1.18 4.83
N VAL A 301 10.79 -2.43 5.29
CA VAL A 301 10.12 -2.86 6.50
C VAL A 301 11.16 -3.45 7.44
N TRP A 302 11.21 -2.92 8.66
CA TRP A 302 12.25 -3.21 9.65
C TRP A 302 11.60 -3.64 10.96
N THR A 303 12.18 -4.63 11.65
CA THR A 303 11.81 -4.94 13.03
C THR A 303 12.46 -3.97 14.02
N GLU A 304 12.02 -4.01 15.27
CA GLU A 304 12.67 -3.29 16.37
C GLU A 304 14.16 -3.66 16.53
N GLU A 305 14.51 -4.95 16.34
CA GLU A 305 15.89 -5.40 16.37
C GLU A 305 16.73 -4.76 15.26
N ASN A 306 16.21 -4.70 14.02
CA ASN A 306 16.90 -4.04 12.92
C ASN A 306 17.18 -2.56 13.22
N VAL A 307 16.21 -1.86 13.82
CA VAL A 307 16.39 -0.46 14.24
C VAL A 307 17.47 -0.33 15.31
N GLN A 308 17.57 -1.27 16.25
CA GLN A 308 18.61 -1.27 17.28
C GLN A 308 20.00 -1.52 16.69
N GLN A 309 20.14 -2.51 15.82
CA GLN A 309 21.40 -2.81 15.11
C GLN A 309 21.85 -1.60 14.29
N TRP A 310 20.94 -0.99 13.51
CA TRP A 310 21.21 0.25 12.78
C TRP A 310 21.67 1.40 13.70
N ALA A 311 20.98 1.61 14.82
CA ALA A 311 21.32 2.67 15.77
C ALA A 311 22.69 2.45 16.46
N ASN A 312 23.13 1.20 16.55
CA ASN A 312 24.43 0.82 17.08
C ASN A 312 25.56 0.89 16.04
N GLY A 313 25.24 1.14 14.76
CA GLY A 313 26.19 1.06 13.66
C GLY A 313 26.64 -0.38 13.36
N GLU A 314 25.79 -1.36 13.69
CA GLU A 314 25.99 -2.76 13.36
C GLU A 314 25.45 -3.04 11.96
N ASP A 315 26.02 -4.05 11.30
CA ASP A 315 25.47 -4.54 10.03
C ASP A 315 24.11 -5.19 10.30
N PHE A 316 23.09 -4.79 9.53
CA PHE A 316 21.75 -5.36 9.59
C PHE A 316 21.17 -5.50 8.18
N THR A 317 20.12 -6.30 8.06
CA THR A 317 19.34 -6.42 6.82
C THR A 317 17.89 -6.08 7.15
N PRO A 318 17.23 -5.19 6.38
CA PRO A 318 15.79 -4.96 6.52
C PRO A 318 15.02 -6.28 6.42
N THR A 319 13.97 -6.42 7.21
CA THR A 319 13.11 -7.61 7.18
C THR A 319 12.45 -7.79 5.81
N GLY A 320 12.16 -6.70 5.12
CA GLY A 320 11.73 -6.74 3.73
C GLY A 320 11.71 -5.39 3.04
N ALA A 321 11.35 -5.40 1.77
CA ALA A 321 11.21 -4.21 0.94
C ALA A 321 9.93 -4.27 0.11
N GLY A 322 9.39 -3.10 -0.20
CA GLY A 322 8.26 -2.98 -1.12
C GLY A 322 8.64 -3.45 -2.52
N THR A 323 7.84 -4.35 -3.08
CA THR A 323 8.02 -4.84 -4.45
C THR A 323 6.86 -4.41 -5.33
N PRO A 324 7.08 -4.11 -6.63
CA PRO A 324 5.99 -3.76 -7.54
C PRO A 324 4.88 -4.82 -7.50
N ALA A 325 3.69 -4.44 -7.07
CA ALA A 325 2.54 -5.31 -7.04
C ALA A 325 2.19 -5.75 -8.47
N PHE A 326 1.86 -7.03 -8.64
CA PHE A 326 1.32 -7.50 -9.91
C PHE A 326 0.02 -6.74 -10.20
N ALA A 327 -0.05 -6.10 -11.37
CA ALA A 327 -1.34 -5.74 -11.89
C ALA A 327 -1.99 -7.05 -12.33
N ILE A 328 -3.14 -7.37 -11.71
CA ILE A 328 -3.94 -8.55 -12.05
C ILE A 328 -4.55 -8.30 -13.43
N GLU A 329 -3.74 -8.45 -14.47
CA GLU A 329 -4.11 -8.37 -15.88
C GLU A 329 -3.74 -9.71 -16.52
N ASP A 330 -4.49 -10.10 -17.54
CA ASP A 330 -4.46 -11.43 -18.13
C ASP A 330 -3.09 -11.82 -18.71
N GLY A 331 -2.33 -12.63 -17.98
CA GLY A 331 -1.38 -13.62 -18.53
C GLY A 331 -0.08 -13.11 -19.16
N ASP A 332 0.24 -11.80 -19.08
CA ASP A 332 1.56 -11.29 -19.47
C ASP A 332 2.41 -11.05 -18.21
N SER A 333 3.46 -11.86 -18.05
CA SER A 333 4.30 -11.93 -16.84
C SER A 333 5.04 -10.63 -16.50
N ASP A 334 5.04 -9.65 -17.39
CA ASP A 334 5.70 -8.35 -17.23
C ASP A 334 4.80 -7.25 -16.65
N ASN A 335 3.54 -7.55 -16.33
CA ASN A 335 2.59 -6.52 -15.90
C ASN A 335 2.65 -6.19 -14.40
N ARG A 336 3.81 -5.72 -13.93
CA ARG A 336 3.94 -5.19 -12.57
C ARG A 336 3.56 -3.71 -12.55
N ASP A 337 2.60 -3.32 -11.70
CA ASP A 337 2.29 -1.91 -11.48
C ASP A 337 3.40 -1.27 -10.63
N ARG A 338 4.39 -0.68 -11.30
CA ARG A 338 5.50 0.03 -10.66
C ARG A 338 5.07 1.30 -9.90
N ARG A 339 3.78 1.65 -9.89
CA ARG A 339 3.22 2.71 -9.03
C ARG A 339 2.66 2.17 -7.72
N LEU A 340 2.54 0.86 -7.56
CA LEU A 340 2.09 0.25 -6.32
C LEU A 340 3.19 -0.69 -5.85
N LEU A 341 3.88 -0.33 -4.76
CA LEU A 341 4.77 -1.25 -4.08
C LEU A 341 3.99 -1.95 -2.97
N ARG A 342 4.16 -3.25 -2.84
CA ARG A 342 3.54 -4.07 -1.82
C ARG A 342 4.60 -4.93 -1.13
N TRP A 343 4.46 -5.04 0.18
CA TRP A 343 5.14 -6.01 1.00
C TRP A 343 4.08 -6.76 1.79
N VAL A 344 4.21 -8.08 1.84
CA VAL A 344 3.39 -8.98 2.66
C VAL A 344 4.35 -9.72 3.55
N GLY A 345 4.09 -9.72 4.85
CA GLY A 345 4.87 -10.52 5.78
C GLY A 345 4.04 -10.94 6.97
N SER A 346 4.35 -12.13 7.45
CA SER A 346 3.98 -12.61 8.77
C SER A 346 5.20 -12.53 9.68
N GLY A 347 4.98 -12.34 10.98
CA GLY A 347 6.07 -12.27 11.95
C GLY A 347 5.64 -12.92 13.26
N ALA A 348 6.55 -13.66 13.88
CA ALA A 348 6.33 -14.17 15.23
C ALA A 348 6.35 -12.98 16.22
N ALA A 349 5.36 -12.95 17.11
CA ALA A 349 5.22 -12.00 18.22
C ALA A 349 4.83 -10.52 17.94
N THR A 350 4.24 -9.94 19.01
CA THR A 350 3.73 -8.56 19.20
C THR A 350 4.78 -7.43 19.11
N THR A 351 5.64 -7.45 18.11
CA THR A 351 6.76 -6.51 17.95
C THR A 351 6.34 -5.20 17.29
N THR A 352 7.11 -4.14 17.54
CA THR A 352 6.98 -2.87 16.82
C THR A 352 7.73 -3.00 15.49
N TRP A 353 7.02 -2.70 14.40
CA TRP A 353 7.55 -2.66 13.06
C TRP A 353 7.71 -1.21 12.61
N TYR A 354 8.68 -1.01 11.73
CA TYR A 354 8.98 0.29 11.14
C TYR A 354 8.92 0.18 9.63
N VAL A 355 8.37 1.21 8.98
CA VAL A 355 8.43 1.36 7.53
C VAL A 355 9.19 2.65 7.23
N ILE A 356 10.30 2.54 6.51
CA ILE A 356 11.01 3.71 5.99
C ILE A 356 10.66 3.89 4.52
N VAL A 357 10.12 5.06 4.17
CA VAL A 357 9.77 5.44 2.81
C VAL A 357 10.79 6.47 2.33
N GLU A 358 11.47 6.22 1.22
CA GLU A 358 12.56 7.06 0.72
C GLU A 358 12.30 7.48 -0.73
N ASN A 359 12.51 8.76 -1.03
CA ASN A 359 12.49 9.26 -2.40
C ASN A 359 13.88 9.15 -3.04
N THR A 360 14.06 8.11 -3.85
CA THR A 360 15.31 7.79 -4.56
C THR A 360 15.48 8.59 -5.86
N SER A 361 14.53 9.47 -6.22
CA SER A 361 14.62 10.31 -7.40
C SER A 361 15.24 11.69 -7.14
N ASP A 362 15.67 12.36 -8.20
CA ASP A 362 16.22 13.72 -8.20
C ASP A 362 15.16 14.84 -8.09
N SER A 363 13.90 14.45 -7.90
CA SER A 363 12.74 15.34 -7.97
C SER A 363 11.70 14.98 -6.90
N ALA A 364 10.90 15.95 -6.48
CA ALA A 364 9.89 15.69 -5.44
C ALA A 364 8.87 14.65 -5.93
N ALA A 365 8.53 13.68 -5.08
CA ALA A 365 7.59 12.61 -5.39
C ALA A 365 6.51 12.52 -4.31
N SER A 366 5.26 12.28 -4.74
CA SER A 366 4.14 12.07 -3.83
C SER A 366 3.78 10.58 -3.73
N TYR A 367 3.39 10.15 -2.53
CA TYR A 367 2.97 8.79 -2.22
C TYR A 367 1.79 8.76 -1.25
N ARG A 368 1.19 7.58 -1.12
CA ARG A 368 0.21 7.18 -0.10
C ARG A 368 0.69 5.85 0.48
N LEU A 369 0.88 5.79 1.80
CA LEU A 369 1.26 4.57 2.51
C LEU A 369 0.08 4.08 3.33
N THR A 370 -0.29 2.82 3.15
CA THR A 370 -1.31 2.11 3.93
C THR A 370 -0.70 0.84 4.51
N VAL A 371 -1.08 0.51 5.74
CA VAL A 371 -0.74 -0.76 6.38
C VAL A 371 -2.03 -1.39 6.86
N SER A 372 -2.25 -2.65 6.55
CA SER A 372 -3.49 -3.38 6.86
C SER A 372 -3.19 -4.83 7.23
N GLY A 373 -4.09 -5.43 7.98
CA GLY A 373 -4.02 -6.82 8.44
C GLY A 373 -4.95 -6.97 9.66
N PRO A 374 -5.46 -8.17 9.94
CA PRO A 374 -6.44 -8.37 11.02
C PRO A 374 -5.84 -8.03 12.40
N ASP A 375 -4.52 -8.15 12.55
CA ASP A 375 -3.82 -7.89 13.81
C ASP A 375 -2.83 -6.71 13.74
N VAL A 376 -3.06 -5.77 12.82
CA VAL A 376 -2.27 -4.53 12.72
C VAL A 376 -2.84 -3.46 13.65
N PHE A 377 -1.98 -2.92 14.52
CA PHE A 377 -2.30 -1.82 15.44
C PHE A 377 -1.29 -0.71 15.28
N PHE A 378 -1.68 0.53 15.58
CA PHE A 378 -0.76 1.67 15.48
C PHE A 378 -0.46 2.23 16.87
N PRO A 379 0.81 2.46 17.23
CA PRO A 379 1.12 3.03 18.52
C PRO A 379 0.59 4.46 18.58
N ALA A 380 -0.12 4.80 19.65
CA ALA A 380 -0.60 6.17 19.87
C ALA A 380 0.60 7.13 19.82
N GLN A 381 0.63 8.04 18.85
CA GLN A 381 1.67 9.06 18.81
C GLN A 381 1.55 9.91 20.08
N ASN A 382 2.62 9.97 20.89
CA ASN A 382 2.65 10.79 22.10
C ASN A 382 2.25 12.24 21.75
N ALA A 383 1.03 12.64 22.10
CA ALA A 383 0.41 13.93 21.81
C ALA A 383 1.09 15.13 22.52
N ALA A 384 2.31 14.95 23.05
CA ALA A 384 2.99 15.90 23.90
C ALA A 384 3.46 17.20 23.21
N ASN A 385 3.29 17.37 21.89
CA ASN A 385 3.85 18.52 21.16
C ASN A 385 2.89 19.30 20.23
N SER A 386 1.58 19.03 20.23
CA SER A 386 0.65 19.66 19.26
C SER A 386 -0.09 20.91 19.78
N SER A 387 0.58 21.81 20.51
CA SER A 387 0.02 23.15 20.82
C SER A 387 0.88 24.25 20.20
N SER A 388 0.71 24.50 18.90
CA SER A 388 1.36 25.60 18.19
C SER A 388 0.35 26.68 17.81
N THR A 389 0.54 27.87 18.40
CA THR A 389 -0.15 29.11 18.02
C THR A 389 0.59 29.73 16.84
N ALA A 390 -0.14 30.10 15.79
CA ALA A 390 0.41 30.63 14.53
C ALA A 390 1.38 31.81 14.71
N PRO A 391 2.62 31.75 14.18
CA PRO A 391 3.46 32.92 14.04
C PRO A 391 3.29 33.59 12.67
N THR A 392 3.40 34.91 12.70
CA THR A 392 3.27 35.82 11.57
C THR A 392 4.55 35.89 10.73
N THR A 393 4.34 36.11 9.44
CA THR A 393 5.32 36.17 8.35
C THR A 393 6.38 37.26 8.58
N SER A 394 7.66 36.92 8.47
CA SER A 394 8.74 37.91 8.28
C SER A 394 9.74 37.41 7.24
N THR A 395 9.91 38.22 6.20
CA THR A 395 10.79 38.02 5.05
C THR A 395 12.23 38.41 5.41
N ALA A 396 13.19 37.51 5.21
CA ALA A 396 14.61 37.87 5.21
C ALA A 396 15.34 37.20 4.04
N THR A 397 15.78 38.05 3.11
CA THR A 397 16.74 37.76 2.05
C THR A 397 18.12 37.57 2.66
N SER A 398 18.86 36.52 2.29
CA SER A 398 20.31 36.49 2.46
C SER A 398 21.00 35.81 1.28
N THR A 399 21.97 36.53 0.75
CA THR A 399 22.90 36.16 -0.31
C THR A 399 24.24 35.86 0.34
N ALA A 400 24.83 34.70 0.10
CA ALA A 400 26.28 34.52 0.21
C ALA A 400 26.77 33.32 -0.61
N THR A 401 27.63 33.65 -1.56
CA THR A 401 28.48 32.78 -2.37
C THR A 401 29.57 32.12 -1.52
N SER A 402 29.90 30.86 -1.78
CA SER A 402 31.24 30.33 -1.52
C SER A 402 31.61 29.28 -2.57
N THR A 403 32.58 29.67 -3.41
CA THR A 403 33.26 28.83 -4.39
C THR A 403 34.47 28.23 -3.70
N THR A 404 34.54 26.90 -3.62
CA THR A 404 35.77 26.19 -3.22
C THR A 404 36.20 25.28 -4.35
N THR A 405 37.25 25.71 -5.05
CA THR A 405 37.97 24.93 -6.05
C THR A 405 38.96 24.01 -5.35
N MET A 406 38.84 22.69 -5.54
CA MET A 406 39.87 21.72 -5.19
C MET A 406 40.28 20.97 -6.46
N THR A 407 41.37 21.45 -7.07
CA THR A 407 42.17 20.72 -8.06
C THR A 407 43.00 19.68 -7.31
N THR A 408 42.80 18.40 -7.57
CA THR A 408 43.86 17.40 -7.36
C THR A 408 43.88 16.41 -8.53
N THR A 409 44.96 16.52 -9.30
CA THR A 409 45.40 15.61 -10.35
C THR A 409 46.20 14.49 -9.70
N THR A 410 45.78 13.23 -9.87
CA THR A 410 46.69 12.09 -9.75
C THR A 410 46.41 11.12 -10.90
N ALA A 411 47.37 11.07 -11.82
CA ALA A 411 47.42 10.10 -12.90
C ALA A 411 47.77 8.73 -12.34
N ILE A 412 47.00 7.71 -12.73
CA ILE A 412 47.43 6.31 -12.61
C ILE A 412 47.62 5.79 -14.04
N THR A 413 48.86 5.38 -14.28
CA THR A 413 49.42 4.87 -15.53
C THR A 413 48.75 3.58 -16.00
N ASP A 414 48.15 3.69 -17.18
CA ASP A 414 48.24 2.79 -18.34
C ASP A 414 49.03 1.48 -18.12
N THR A 415 48.29 0.37 -17.99
CA THR A 415 48.83 -1.00 -18.11
C THR A 415 48.33 -1.61 -19.41
N THR A 416 49.07 -1.32 -20.48
CA THR A 416 49.39 -2.17 -21.64
C THR A 416 48.46 -3.38 -21.88
N MET A 417 47.55 -3.22 -22.85
CA MET A 417 46.88 -4.36 -23.49
C MET A 417 47.88 -5.18 -24.29
N GLY A 418 48.23 -6.36 -23.76
CA GLY A 418 48.88 -7.42 -24.51
C GLY A 418 47.87 -8.14 -25.39
N THR A 419 47.99 -7.93 -26.70
CA THR A 419 47.34 -8.78 -27.72
C THR A 419 48.00 -10.17 -27.70
N ASP A 420 47.38 -11.13 -27.02
CA ASP A 420 47.67 -12.55 -27.24
C ASP A 420 46.44 -13.24 -27.85
N THR A 421 46.56 -13.49 -29.14
CA THR A 421 45.61 -14.24 -29.96
C THR A 421 45.93 -15.71 -29.80
N THR A 422 45.35 -16.35 -28.78
CA THR A 422 45.37 -17.81 -28.67
C THR A 422 43.93 -18.33 -28.70
N MET A 423 43.59 -18.96 -29.82
CA MET A 423 42.36 -19.73 -30.01
C MET A 423 42.36 -20.93 -29.05
N GLY A 424 41.84 -20.72 -27.82
CA GLY A 424 41.49 -21.78 -26.88
C GLY A 424 40.00 -22.11 -27.06
N SER A 425 39.73 -23.36 -27.45
CA SER A 425 38.39 -23.93 -27.59
C SER A 425 37.46 -23.50 -26.46
N ALA A 426 36.33 -22.88 -26.83
CA ALA A 426 35.19 -22.75 -25.95
C ALA A 426 34.83 -24.15 -25.43
N SER A 427 35.12 -24.40 -24.16
CA SER A 427 34.48 -25.45 -23.40
C SER A 427 33.01 -25.07 -23.36
N MET A 428 32.22 -25.60 -24.29
CA MET A 428 30.77 -25.50 -24.22
C MET A 428 30.37 -26.11 -22.89
N ASN A 429 29.94 -25.26 -21.97
CA ASN A 429 29.26 -25.66 -20.75
C ASN A 429 28.13 -26.59 -21.20
N SER A 430 28.22 -27.88 -20.88
CA SER A 430 27.15 -28.83 -21.15
C SER A 430 25.87 -28.22 -20.60
N ALA A 431 24.84 -28.07 -21.43
CA ALA A 431 23.49 -27.77 -20.96
C ALA A 431 23.19 -28.81 -19.88
N ILE A 432 23.11 -28.37 -18.62
CA ILE A 432 22.69 -29.23 -17.52
C ILE A 432 21.25 -29.58 -17.86
N ALA A 433 20.99 -30.85 -18.16
CA ALA A 433 19.62 -31.32 -18.29
C ALA A 433 18.98 -31.20 -16.90
N GLY A 434 17.95 -30.39 -16.78
CA GLY A 434 17.26 -30.12 -15.52
C GLY A 434 16.69 -28.71 -15.44
N GLY A 435 15.92 -28.45 -14.40
CA GLY A 435 15.39 -27.15 -14.00
C GLY A 435 14.19 -26.67 -14.81
N THR A 436 13.51 -27.56 -15.53
CA THR A 436 12.38 -27.20 -16.41
C THR A 436 11.03 -27.11 -15.69
N GLY A 437 10.99 -27.48 -14.42
CA GLY A 437 9.78 -27.48 -13.58
C GLY A 437 10.09 -28.03 -12.18
N PRO A 438 9.10 -28.06 -11.28
CA PRO A 438 9.29 -28.48 -9.90
C PRO A 438 9.75 -29.94 -9.77
N ASN A 439 9.27 -30.84 -10.64
CA ASN A 439 9.64 -32.26 -10.64
C ASN A 439 11.06 -32.55 -11.18
N ASP A 440 11.74 -31.53 -11.69
CA ASP A 440 13.06 -31.58 -12.31
C ASP A 440 13.93 -30.44 -11.80
N ALA A 441 13.61 -29.88 -10.63
CA ALA A 441 14.31 -28.75 -10.06
C ALA A 441 15.77 -29.09 -9.73
N LEU A 442 16.67 -28.11 -9.94
CA LEU A 442 18.10 -28.27 -9.67
C LEU A 442 18.44 -27.89 -8.22
N ALA A 443 19.53 -28.42 -7.67
CA ALA A 443 20.06 -27.90 -6.41
C ALA A 443 20.83 -26.56 -6.64
N PRO A 444 20.62 -25.52 -5.81
CA PRO A 444 21.27 -24.21 -5.96
C PRO A 444 22.71 -24.21 -5.43
N MET A 445 23.62 -24.91 -6.13
CA MET A 445 25.00 -25.16 -5.69
C MET A 445 25.99 -23.99 -5.88
N GLY A 446 25.53 -22.76 -6.11
CA GLY A 446 26.42 -21.61 -6.28
C GLY A 446 27.30 -21.66 -7.53
N GLN A 447 26.91 -22.43 -8.54
CA GLN A 447 27.62 -22.46 -9.83
C GLN A 447 27.15 -21.33 -10.73
N GLN A 448 28.03 -20.80 -11.57
CA GLN A 448 27.64 -19.85 -12.60
C GLN A 448 26.81 -20.57 -13.67
N GLN A 449 25.63 -20.04 -13.91
CA GLN A 449 24.66 -20.52 -14.89
C GLN A 449 24.43 -19.44 -15.96
N VAL A 450 23.88 -19.86 -17.09
CA VAL A 450 23.35 -18.97 -18.13
C VAL A 450 21.91 -19.37 -18.38
N LEU A 451 21.01 -18.40 -18.23
CA LEU A 451 19.60 -18.55 -18.57
C LEU A 451 19.41 -17.99 -19.98
N ALA A 452 18.79 -18.75 -20.90
CA ALA A 452 18.48 -18.22 -22.21
C ALA A 452 17.43 -17.10 -22.11
N ALA A 453 17.23 -16.38 -23.21
CA ALA A 453 16.22 -15.35 -23.31
C ALA A 453 14.83 -15.92 -23.00
N ASN A 454 14.05 -15.25 -22.13
CA ASN A 454 12.69 -15.65 -21.75
C ASN A 454 12.61 -17.10 -21.21
N GLU A 455 13.69 -17.61 -20.63
CA GLU A 455 13.74 -18.93 -20.01
C GLU A 455 13.53 -18.78 -18.49
N MET A 456 12.80 -19.74 -17.90
CA MET A 456 12.70 -19.92 -16.46
C MET A 456 13.50 -21.16 -16.04
N ARG A 457 14.07 -21.14 -14.83
CA ARG A 457 14.78 -22.28 -14.25
C ARG A 457 14.41 -22.50 -12.79
N TRP A 458 14.07 -23.74 -12.50
CA TRP A 458 13.65 -24.19 -11.18
C TRP A 458 14.82 -24.75 -10.37
N TYR A 459 14.85 -24.35 -9.11
CA TYR A 459 15.71 -24.91 -8.08
C TYR A 459 14.88 -25.37 -6.89
N THR A 460 15.40 -26.30 -6.10
CA THR A 460 14.76 -26.74 -4.87
C THR A 460 15.79 -26.95 -3.77
N PHE A 461 15.35 -26.77 -2.53
CA PHE A 461 16.08 -27.07 -1.32
C PHE A 461 15.09 -27.45 -0.22
N ASP A 462 15.51 -28.32 0.68
CA ASP A 462 14.75 -28.65 1.88
C ASP A 462 15.19 -27.72 3.00
N TYR A 463 14.24 -27.26 3.81
CA TYR A 463 14.52 -26.51 5.02
C TYR A 463 13.86 -27.21 6.21
N THR A 464 14.66 -27.60 7.20
CA THR A 464 14.19 -28.30 8.39
C THR A 464 14.14 -27.36 9.58
N GLY A 465 13.16 -26.46 9.62
CA GLY A 465 12.90 -25.66 10.83
C GLY A 465 12.69 -26.58 12.03
N GLY A 466 13.44 -26.34 13.11
CA GLY A 466 13.32 -27.12 14.34
C GLY A 466 11.95 -26.93 14.96
N ALA A 467 11.17 -28.00 15.08
CA ALA A 467 9.82 -27.95 15.67
C ALA A 467 9.81 -27.51 17.16
N ASP A 468 10.99 -27.50 17.80
CA ASP A 468 11.19 -27.08 19.18
C ASP A 468 11.97 -25.75 19.29
N ASP A 469 12.36 -25.14 18.17
CA ASP A 469 13.13 -23.89 18.18
C ASP A 469 12.16 -22.71 18.13
N GLU A 470 12.10 -21.96 19.24
CA GLU A 470 11.32 -20.72 19.36
C GLU A 470 11.80 -19.65 18.35
N ASP A 471 13.04 -19.77 17.88
CA ASP A 471 13.70 -18.87 16.93
C ASP A 471 14.25 -19.68 15.73
N PRO A 472 13.43 -19.98 14.69
CA PRO A 472 13.90 -20.72 13.53
C PRO A 472 15.06 -19.99 12.82
N GLU A 473 16.13 -20.71 12.51
CA GLU A 473 17.31 -20.12 11.87
C GLU A 473 17.01 -19.68 10.42
N GLU A 474 17.51 -18.52 10.03
CA GLU A 474 17.21 -17.94 8.71
C GLU A 474 17.83 -18.73 7.55
N VAL A 475 17.08 -18.85 6.46
CA VAL A 475 17.56 -19.24 5.14
C VAL A 475 17.77 -18.00 4.29
N ILE A 476 18.94 -17.93 3.66
CA ILE A 476 19.31 -16.85 2.76
C ILE A 476 19.48 -17.42 1.36
N ALA A 477 18.68 -16.94 0.40
CA ALA A 477 18.87 -17.18 -1.02
C ALA A 477 19.46 -15.91 -1.67
N GLU A 478 20.63 -16.05 -2.28
CA GLU A 478 21.33 -14.97 -2.98
C GLU A 478 21.51 -15.30 -4.46
N LEU A 479 21.07 -14.40 -5.33
CA LEU A 479 21.26 -14.47 -6.76
C LEU A 479 22.13 -13.30 -7.24
N ARG A 480 23.32 -13.60 -7.76
CA ARG A 480 24.17 -12.60 -8.44
C ARG A 480 24.02 -12.70 -9.94
N MET A 481 23.84 -11.57 -10.62
CA MET A 481 23.68 -11.47 -12.07
C MET A 481 24.75 -10.55 -12.67
N ALA A 482 25.15 -10.75 -13.93
CA ALA A 482 26.16 -9.87 -14.53
C ALA A 482 25.63 -8.49 -14.92
N GLN A 483 24.32 -8.38 -15.19
CA GLN A 483 23.67 -7.13 -15.56
C GLN A 483 22.45 -6.92 -14.65
N PRO A 484 22.34 -5.77 -13.95
CA PRO A 484 21.18 -5.46 -13.13
C PRO A 484 19.85 -5.61 -13.87
N GLY A 485 18.87 -6.26 -13.21
CA GLY A 485 17.53 -6.49 -13.77
C GLY A 485 17.49 -7.46 -14.95
N SER A 486 18.56 -8.24 -15.18
CA SER A 486 18.54 -9.26 -16.24
C SER A 486 17.83 -10.55 -15.82
N VAL A 487 17.75 -10.82 -14.52
CA VAL A 487 17.06 -11.97 -13.95
C VAL A 487 16.40 -11.58 -12.64
N ASP A 488 15.22 -12.14 -12.41
CA ASP A 488 14.50 -12.07 -11.14
C ASP A 488 14.41 -13.48 -10.54
N PHE A 489 14.11 -13.59 -9.25
CA PHE A 489 13.72 -14.88 -8.69
C PHE A 489 12.59 -14.76 -7.66
N GLU A 490 11.83 -15.83 -7.54
CA GLU A 490 10.76 -16.02 -6.57
C GLU A 490 11.03 -17.28 -5.74
N VAL A 491 10.49 -17.32 -4.52
CA VAL A 491 10.58 -18.44 -3.59
C VAL A 491 9.18 -18.93 -3.27
N TRP A 492 8.95 -20.22 -3.51
CA TRP A 492 7.65 -20.86 -3.47
C TRP A 492 7.69 -22.02 -2.48
N THR A 493 6.59 -22.25 -1.76
CA THR A 493 6.37 -23.47 -0.97
C THR A 493 5.79 -24.60 -1.84
N GLU A 494 5.65 -25.80 -1.27
CA GLU A 494 4.95 -26.90 -1.96
C GLU A 494 3.47 -26.56 -2.26
N ASP A 495 2.82 -25.81 -1.38
CA ASP A 495 1.43 -25.38 -1.59
C ASP A 495 1.33 -24.35 -2.73
N ASP A 496 2.26 -23.40 -2.82
CA ASP A 496 2.35 -22.47 -3.96
C ASP A 496 2.51 -23.23 -5.29
N VAL A 497 3.41 -24.21 -5.33
CA VAL A 497 3.61 -25.06 -6.51
C VAL A 497 2.34 -25.83 -6.87
N ARG A 498 1.59 -26.31 -5.87
CA ARG A 498 0.34 -27.04 -6.10
C ARG A 498 -0.74 -26.13 -6.67
N SER A 499 -0.91 -24.94 -6.10
CA SER A 499 -1.85 -23.92 -6.59
C SER A 499 -1.51 -23.53 -8.04
N TRP A 500 -0.23 -23.27 -8.34
CA TRP A 500 0.24 -23.01 -9.70
C TRP A 500 -0.07 -24.15 -10.67
N GLN A 501 0.20 -25.40 -10.30
CA GLN A 501 -0.11 -26.58 -11.14
C GLN A 501 -1.60 -26.75 -11.41
N ASN A 502 -2.45 -26.32 -10.47
CA ASN A 502 -3.90 -26.35 -10.58
C ASN A 502 -4.48 -25.15 -11.32
N ASN A 503 -3.65 -24.18 -11.73
CA ASN A 503 -4.07 -22.90 -12.29
C ASN A 503 -5.02 -22.15 -11.33
N GLU A 504 -4.72 -22.26 -10.04
CA GLU A 504 -5.34 -21.49 -8.96
C GLU A 504 -4.57 -20.19 -8.77
N ASP A 505 -5.24 -19.18 -8.23
CA ASP A 505 -4.57 -17.94 -7.85
C ASP A 505 -3.67 -18.19 -6.65
N PHE A 506 -2.45 -17.65 -6.69
CA PHE A 506 -1.47 -17.80 -5.61
C PHE A 506 -0.52 -16.62 -5.59
N SER A 507 0.10 -16.38 -4.44
CA SER A 507 1.22 -15.45 -4.29
C SER A 507 2.45 -16.23 -3.87
N PRO A 508 3.63 -15.97 -4.45
CA PRO A 508 4.84 -16.64 -4.02
C PRO A 508 5.14 -16.30 -2.55
N THR A 509 5.62 -17.28 -1.80
CA THR A 509 6.07 -17.09 -0.40
C THR A 509 7.11 -15.96 -0.27
N GLY A 510 7.92 -15.72 -1.30
CA GLY A 510 8.82 -14.57 -1.32
C GLY A 510 9.41 -14.26 -2.68
N VAL A 511 10.11 -13.12 -2.76
CA VAL A 511 10.77 -12.65 -3.98
C VAL A 511 12.16 -12.10 -3.67
N GLY A 512 13.10 -12.25 -4.61
CA GLY A 512 14.44 -11.71 -4.48
C GLY A 512 14.46 -10.18 -4.60
N THR A 513 15.08 -9.50 -3.64
CA THR A 513 15.20 -8.02 -3.62
C THR A 513 16.66 -7.57 -3.71
N PRO A 514 16.99 -6.44 -4.35
CA PRO A 514 18.37 -5.95 -4.42
C PRO A 514 19.01 -5.83 -3.03
N ALA A 515 20.14 -6.50 -2.81
CA ALA A 515 20.88 -6.45 -1.55
C ALA A 515 21.65 -5.14 -1.41
N PHE A 516 21.89 -4.71 -0.17
CA PHE A 516 22.68 -3.50 0.09
C PHE A 516 24.19 -3.79 -0.02
N THR A 517 24.93 -2.89 -0.66
CA THR A 517 26.37 -2.78 -0.51
C THR A 517 26.66 -1.99 0.76
N VAL A 518 27.48 -2.55 1.64
CA VAL A 518 28.07 -1.83 2.78
C VAL A 518 29.11 -0.84 2.21
N GLU A 519 28.67 0.32 1.74
CA GLU A 519 29.57 1.44 1.44
C GLU A 519 29.15 2.64 2.31
N ASP A 520 30.13 3.22 3.01
CA ASP A 520 30.00 4.26 4.05
C ASP A 520 29.45 5.63 3.55
N ASP A 521 29.00 5.74 2.31
CA ASP A 521 28.51 6.99 1.76
C ASP A 521 27.00 7.14 2.03
N GLU A 522 26.67 7.99 3.01
CA GLU A 522 25.33 8.28 3.57
C GLU A 522 24.28 8.84 2.56
N ASN A 523 24.51 8.76 1.24
CA ASN A 523 23.69 9.48 0.27
C ASN A 523 23.63 8.89 -1.16
N ALA A 524 24.13 7.68 -1.39
CA ALA A 524 23.97 6.97 -2.66
C ALA A 524 22.98 5.80 -2.49
N ASP A 525 22.23 5.47 -3.56
CA ASP A 525 21.44 4.24 -3.65
C ASP A 525 22.41 3.04 -3.52
N ASN A 526 22.68 2.64 -2.28
CA ASN A 526 23.66 1.63 -1.89
C ASN A 526 23.13 0.21 -2.13
N ARG A 527 22.25 0.02 -3.12
CA ARG A 527 21.75 -1.30 -3.50
C ARG A 527 22.63 -1.88 -4.59
N ASP A 528 23.23 -3.03 -4.31
CA ASP A 528 23.83 -3.90 -5.32
C ASP A 528 22.71 -4.47 -6.20
N ARG A 529 22.31 -3.73 -7.24
CA ARG A 529 21.31 -4.22 -8.21
C ARG A 529 21.78 -5.44 -9.00
N THR A 530 23.04 -5.88 -8.83
CA THR A 530 23.55 -7.14 -9.37
C THR A 530 23.40 -8.32 -8.40
N LEU A 531 22.96 -8.08 -7.17
CA LEU A 531 22.70 -9.11 -6.16
C LEU A 531 21.25 -9.00 -5.69
N LEU A 532 20.44 -10.00 -5.98
CA LEU A 532 19.14 -10.18 -5.33
C LEU A 532 19.31 -11.10 -4.13
N ARG A 533 18.61 -10.79 -3.04
CA ARG A 533 18.59 -11.55 -1.81
C ARG A 533 17.16 -11.73 -1.33
N TRP A 534 16.89 -12.93 -0.83
CA TRP A 534 15.70 -13.27 -0.07
C TRP A 534 16.15 -13.89 1.24
N VAL A 535 15.49 -13.51 2.32
CA VAL A 535 15.68 -14.08 3.66
C VAL A 535 14.33 -14.58 4.12
N GLY A 536 14.28 -15.82 4.59
CA GLY A 536 13.06 -16.40 5.15
C GLY A 536 13.38 -17.33 6.31
N SER A 537 12.40 -17.50 7.18
CA SER A 537 12.45 -18.41 8.31
C SER A 537 11.13 -19.16 8.40
N GLY A 538 11.15 -20.41 8.83
CA GLY A 538 9.94 -21.21 9.05
C GLY A 538 10.09 -22.14 10.24
N GLN A 539 8.99 -22.41 10.95
CA GLN A 539 8.97 -23.39 12.04
C GLN A 539 8.70 -24.81 11.55
N ALA A 540 8.17 -24.95 10.33
CA ALA A 540 7.88 -26.24 9.73
C ALA A 540 9.01 -26.71 8.81
N THR A 541 9.30 -28.00 8.85
CA THR A 541 10.10 -28.65 7.81
C THR A 541 9.31 -28.60 6.50
N THR A 542 9.87 -27.93 5.49
CA THR A 542 9.22 -27.73 4.19
C THR A 542 10.23 -27.73 3.05
N THR A 543 9.79 -28.13 1.86
CA THR A 543 10.58 -28.03 0.64
C THR A 543 10.23 -26.72 -0.05
N TYR A 544 11.25 -25.90 -0.28
CA TYR A 544 11.12 -24.65 -1.03
C TYR A 544 11.57 -24.86 -2.48
N TYR A 545 10.99 -24.06 -3.36
CA TYR A 545 11.35 -23.94 -4.77
C TYR A 545 11.79 -22.52 -5.06
N ILE A 546 12.88 -22.36 -5.80
CA ILE A 546 13.30 -21.05 -6.31
C ILE A 546 13.11 -21.05 -7.82
N VAL A 547 12.28 -20.14 -8.31
CA VAL A 547 12.06 -19.93 -9.74
C VAL A 547 12.89 -18.73 -10.17
N VAL A 548 13.88 -18.94 -11.03
CA VAL A 548 14.70 -17.86 -11.62
C VAL A 548 14.22 -17.61 -13.04
N GLU A 549 13.89 -16.37 -13.36
CA GLU A 549 13.35 -15.99 -14.67
C GLU A 549 14.24 -14.94 -15.34
N ASN A 550 14.51 -15.14 -16.63
CA ASN A 550 15.16 -14.13 -17.47
C ASN A 550 14.10 -13.41 -18.31
N GLN A 551 13.74 -12.19 -17.91
CA GLN A 551 12.77 -11.35 -18.63
C GLN A 551 13.38 -10.66 -19.87
N GLN A 552 14.65 -10.89 -20.18
CA GLN A 552 15.33 -10.25 -21.30
C GLN A 552 15.32 -11.14 -22.55
N ASP A 553 15.31 -10.49 -23.71
CA ASP A 553 15.50 -11.14 -25.02
C ASP A 553 16.95 -11.59 -25.29
N THR A 554 17.82 -11.54 -24.28
CA THR A 554 19.23 -11.94 -24.37
C THR A 554 19.60 -12.89 -23.23
N PRO A 555 20.51 -13.84 -23.44
CA PRO A 555 20.96 -14.73 -22.37
C PRO A 555 21.56 -13.97 -21.19
N ALA A 556 21.16 -14.34 -19.97
CA ALA A 556 21.59 -13.69 -18.74
C ALA A 556 22.45 -14.66 -17.90
N PRO A 557 23.73 -14.36 -17.66
CA PRO A 557 24.55 -15.13 -16.74
C PRO A 557 24.26 -14.74 -15.29
N TYR A 558 24.12 -15.75 -14.44
CA TYR A 558 23.82 -15.57 -13.02
C TYR A 558 24.45 -16.66 -12.15
N ARG A 559 24.39 -16.49 -10.83
CA ARG A 559 24.85 -17.43 -9.82
C ARG A 559 23.87 -17.40 -8.66
N LEU A 560 23.22 -18.53 -8.38
CA LEU A 560 22.31 -18.69 -7.25
C LEU A 560 22.97 -19.52 -6.14
N THR A 561 22.99 -19.00 -4.93
CA THR A 561 23.44 -19.67 -3.71
C THR A 561 22.32 -19.66 -2.68
N VAL A 562 22.08 -20.79 -2.02
CA VAL A 562 21.22 -20.86 -0.83
C VAL A 562 22.07 -21.30 0.34
N THR A 563 21.97 -20.59 1.45
CA THR A 563 22.72 -20.86 2.68
C THR A 563 21.81 -20.74 3.88
N GLY A 564 22.02 -21.62 4.85
CA GLY A 564 21.33 -21.64 6.13
C GLY A 564 21.78 -22.89 6.87
N PRO A 565 21.74 -22.88 8.20
CA PRO A 565 22.16 -24.02 9.02
C PRO A 565 21.27 -25.26 8.80
N ASP A 566 19.98 -25.06 8.52
CA ASP A 566 18.99 -26.12 8.30
C ASP A 566 18.64 -26.38 6.82
N VAL A 567 19.53 -26.01 5.89
CA VAL A 567 19.32 -26.19 4.45
C VAL A 567 19.87 -27.52 3.94
N GLY A 568 19.02 -28.33 3.29
CA GLY A 568 19.35 -29.57 2.58
C GLY A 568 19.13 -29.48 1.05
N PHE A 569 19.82 -30.34 0.29
CA PHE A 569 19.78 -30.39 -1.19
C PHE A 569 19.63 -31.79 -1.76
#